data_AF-A0A1V5JMY9-F1
#
_entry.id   AF-A0A1V5JMY9-F1
#
_cell.length_a   1.000
_cell.length_b   1.000
_cell.length_c   1.000
_cell.angle_alpha   90.00
_cell.angle_beta   90.00
_cell.angle_gamma   90.00
#
_symmetry.space_group_name_H-M   'P 1'
#
loop_
_entity.id
_entity.type
_entity.pdbx_description
1 polymer ?
#
loop_
_entity_poly.entity_id
_entity_poly.type
_entity_poly.pdbx_seq_one_letter_code
_entity_poly.pdbx_strand_id
1 'polypeptide(L)' 'MLARRFVDFMLAKDFQQDIPLKMFVFPASREAEVPAVFRQHALKLEKPLTLDPALISARREQWLSAFSLTMLR' A
#
# COMPACT_ATOMS: atom_id res chain seq x y z
N MET A 1 0.39 22.58 11.70
CA MET A 1 1.34 22.04 10.69
C MET A 1 0.55 21.56 9.47
N LEU A 2 0.86 22.08 8.27
CA LEU A 2 0.16 21.71 7.03
C LEU A 2 0.31 20.22 6.68
N ALA A 3 1.49 19.64 6.95
CA ALA A 3 1.77 18.23 6.69
C ALA A 3 0.80 17.29 7.40
N ARG A 4 0.50 17.51 8.69
CA ARG A 4 -0.48 16.69 9.41
C ARG A 4 -1.87 16.78 8.79
N ARG A 5 -2.35 18.00 8.53
CA ARG A 5 -3.67 18.21 7.89
C ARG A 5 -3.78 17.55 6.52
N PHE A 6 -2.68 17.54 5.77
CA PHE A 6 -2.63 16.86 4.48
C PHE A 6 -2.73 15.35 4.62
N VAL A 7 -2.01 14.75 5.58
CA VAL A 7 -2.12 13.31 5.88
C VAL A 7 -3.53 12.96 6.37
N ASP A 8 -4.12 13.80 7.22
CA ASP A 8 -5.50 13.61 7.70
C ASP A 8 -6.49 13.62 6.54
N PHE A 9 -6.34 14.56 5.58
CA PHE A 9 -7.14 14.60 4.37
C PHE A 9 -6.96 13.34 3.51
N MET A 10 -5.71 12.89 3.31
CA MET A 10 -5.44 11.66 2.56
C MET A 10 -6.09 10.42 3.20
N LEU A 11 -6.28 10.39 4.52
CA LEU A 11 -6.90 9.28 5.24
C LEU A 11 -8.43 9.40 5.36
N ALA A 12 -9.00 10.54 4.99
CA ALA A 12 -10.44 10.78 5.02
C ALA A 12 -11.19 9.83 4.09
N LYS A 13 -12.41 9.44 4.50
CA LYS A 13 -13.29 8.52 3.75
C LYS A 13 -13.38 8.89 2.28
N ASP A 14 -13.72 10.14 1.98
CA ASP A 14 -13.99 10.61 0.62
C ASP A 14 -12.76 10.46 -0.29
N PHE A 15 -11.57 10.79 0.20
CA PHE A 15 -10.34 10.59 -0.56
C PHE A 15 -10.04 9.11 -0.76
N GLN A 16 -10.23 8.30 0.28
CA GLN A 16 -9.93 6.88 0.27
C GLN A 16 -10.93 6.05 -0.57
N GLN A 17 -12.17 6.52 -0.74
CA GLN A 17 -13.19 5.88 -1.59
C GLN A 17 -12.82 5.86 -3.07
N ASP A 18 -12.06 6.85 -3.52
CA ASP A 18 -11.62 6.97 -4.91
C ASP A 18 -10.42 6.06 -5.24
N ILE A 19 -9.64 5.66 -4.24
CA ILE A 19 -8.40 4.88 -4.40
C ILE A 19 -8.60 3.57 -5.17
N PRO A 20 -9.61 2.72 -4.88
CA PRO A 20 -9.79 1.45 -5.57
C PRO A 20 -9.93 1.59 -7.08
N LEU A 21 -10.69 2.56 -7.57
CA LEU A 21 -11.01 2.68 -9.00
C LEU A 21 -10.06 3.62 -9.76
N LYS A 22 -9.32 4.50 -9.06
CA LYS A 22 -8.35 5.41 -9.68
C LYS A 22 -6.91 4.92 -9.58
N MET A 23 -6.56 4.19 -8.53
CA MET A 23 -5.19 3.72 -8.27
C MET A 23 -5.07 2.19 -8.29
N PHE A 24 -6.18 1.46 -8.42
CA PHE A 24 -6.23 0.01 -8.49
C PHE A 24 -5.63 -0.70 -7.25
N VAL A 25 -5.72 -0.08 -6.07
CA VAL A 25 -5.25 -0.64 -4.78
C VAL A 25 -6.33 -0.56 -3.71
N PHE A 26 -6.21 -1.38 -2.67
CA PHE A 26 -7.11 -1.30 -1.51
C PHE A 26 -6.87 0.00 -0.72
N PRO A 27 -7.91 0.63 -0.16
CA PRO A 27 -7.75 1.81 0.67
C PRO A 27 -7.07 1.42 1.98
N ALA A 28 -6.29 2.35 2.53
CA ALA A 28 -5.67 2.20 3.85
C ALA A 28 -6.67 2.48 4.98
N SER A 29 -7.61 3.41 4.75
CA SER A 29 -8.66 3.73 5.71
C SER A 29 -9.73 2.63 5.75
N ARG A 30 -10.18 2.28 6.96
CA ARG A 30 -11.25 1.31 7.19
C ARG A 30 -12.65 1.89 6.94
N GLU A 31 -12.76 3.21 6.81
CA GLU A 31 -14.03 3.91 6.57
C GLU A 31 -14.41 3.93 5.09
N ALA A 32 -13.46 3.67 4.19
CA ALA A 32 -13.69 3.62 2.77
C ALA A 32 -14.42 2.33 2.37
N GLU A 33 -15.45 2.50 1.55
CA GLU A 33 -16.20 1.39 0.97
C GLU A 33 -15.52 0.94 -0.31
N VAL A 34 -15.22 -0.35 -0.42
CA VAL A 34 -14.59 -0.92 -1.61
C VAL A 34 -15.68 -1.35 -2.61
N PRO A 35 -15.73 -0.76 -3.82
CA PRO A 35 -16.76 -1.07 -4.81
C PRO A 35 -16.79 -2.56 -5.18
N ALA A 36 -17.99 -3.09 -5.48
CA ALA A 36 -18.19 -4.50 -5.81
C ALA A 36 -17.33 -4.93 -7.03
N VAL A 37 -17.27 -4.09 -8.07
CA VAL A 37 -16.46 -4.33 -9.26
C VAL A 37 -14.97 -4.47 -8.93
N PHE A 38 -14.46 -3.67 -7.98
CA PHE A 38 -13.08 -3.82 -7.53
C PHE A 38 -12.87 -5.16 -6.84
N ARG A 39 -13.77 -5.55 -5.91
CA ARG A 39 -13.68 -6.85 -5.21
C ARG A 39 -13.82 -8.06 -6.13
N GLN A 40 -14.56 -7.93 -7.22
CA GLN A 40 -14.71 -9.00 -8.22
C GLN A 40 -13.39 -9.34 -8.92
N HIS A 41 -12.52 -8.35 -9.11
CA HIS A 41 -11.28 -8.48 -9.88
C HIS A 41 -10.01 -8.43 -9.03
N ALA A 42 -10.07 -7.83 -7.84
CA ALA A 42 -8.93 -7.76 -6.93
C ALA A 42 -8.84 -9.04 -6.08
N LEU A 43 -7.69 -9.73 -6.16
CA LEU A 43 -7.40 -10.86 -5.28
C LEU A 43 -7.04 -10.33 -3.88
N LYS A 44 -7.89 -10.60 -2.88
CA LYS A 44 -7.55 -10.35 -1.48
C LYS A 44 -7.03 -11.64 -0.85
N LEU A 45 -5.73 -11.67 -0.58
CA LEU A 45 -5.13 -12.77 0.18
C LEU A 45 -5.61 -12.71 1.63
N GLU A 46 -6.17 -13.80 2.15
CA GLU A 46 -6.60 -13.87 3.55
C GLU A 46 -5.41 -13.83 4.51
N LYS A 47 -4.29 -14.42 4.09
CA LYS A 47 -3.06 -14.55 4.87
C LYS A 47 -1.85 -14.21 3.98
N PRO A 48 -1.63 -12.92 3.66
CA PRO A 48 -0.43 -12.52 2.95
C PRO A 48 0.79 -12.82 3.81
N LEU A 49 1.88 -13.29 3.18
CA LEU A 49 3.18 -13.32 3.85
C LEU A 49 3.63 -11.89 4.08
N THR A 50 3.78 -11.49 5.35
CA THR A 50 4.22 -10.15 5.71
C THR A 50 5.54 -10.20 6.45
N LEU A 51 6.37 -9.18 6.26
CA LEU A 51 7.56 -8.92 7.07
C LEU A 51 7.31 -7.67 7.91
N ASP A 52 7.97 -7.59 9.07
CA ASP A 52 7.95 -6.38 9.89
C ASP A 52 8.51 -5.18 9.09
N PRO A 53 7.78 -4.06 9.01
CA PRO A 53 8.28 -2.86 8.33
C PRO A 53 9.64 -2.36 8.83
N ALA A 54 9.94 -2.51 10.13
CA ALA A 54 11.24 -2.13 10.69
C ALA A 54 12.36 -3.03 10.16
N LEU A 55 12.10 -4.33 10.01
CA LEU A 55 13.05 -5.26 9.39
C LEU A 55 13.30 -4.90 7.92
N ILE A 56 12.23 -4.58 7.17
CA ILE A 56 12.35 -4.12 5.79
C ILE A 56 13.22 -2.87 5.72
N SER A 57 12.94 -1.87 6.56
CA SER A 57 13.72 -0.62 6.61
C SER A 57 15.20 -0.87 6.89
N ALA A 58 15.50 -1.71 7.90
CA ALA A 58 16.87 -2.03 8.30
C ALA A 58 17.66 -2.81 7.24
N ARG A 59 16.98 -3.59 6.39
CA ARG A 59 17.62 -4.49 5.40
C ARG A 59 17.48 -4.03 3.95
N ARG A 60 16.68 -2.99 3.67
CA ARG A 60 16.33 -2.53 2.32
C ARG A 60 17.54 -2.38 1.40
N GLU A 61 18.55 -1.63 1.84
CA GLU A 61 19.74 -1.35 1.03
C GLU A 61 20.55 -2.63 0.75
N GLN A 62 20.68 -3.51 1.73
CA GLN A 62 21.36 -4.80 1.56
C GLN A 62 20.65 -5.66 0.50
N TRP A 63 19.32 -5.78 0.58
CA TRP A 63 18.55 -6.60 -0.35
C TRP A 63 18.55 -6.04 -1.78
N LEU A 64 18.42 -4.71 -1.93
CA LEU A 64 18.47 -4.06 -3.24
C LEU A 64 19.84 -4.21 -3.91
N SER A 65 20.92 -4.09 -3.13
CA SER A 65 22.29 -4.29 -3.63
C SER A 65 22.51 -5.73 -4.09
N ALA A 66 22.11 -6.71 -3.27
CA ALA A 66 22.23 -8.12 -3.61
C ALA A 66 21.45 -8.47 -4.88
N PHE A 67 20.20 -8.03 -5.01
CA PHE A 67 19.40 -8.24 -6.21
C PHE A 67 20.06 -7.65 -7.46
N SER A 68 20.58 -6.43 -7.37
CA SER A 68 21.22 -5.75 -8.51
C SER A 68 22.50 -6.46 -8.96
N LEU A 69 23.29 -6.99 -8.01
CA LEU A 69 24.50 -7.76 -8.31
C LEU A 69 24.17 -9.11 -8.97
N THR A 70 23.05 -9.73 -8.62
CA THR A 70 22.69 -11.07 -9.14
C THR A 70 21.96 -11.00 -10.48
N MET A 71 21.11 -10.01 -10.70
CA MET A 71 20.18 -9.97 -11.84
C MET A 71 20.55 -8.97 -12.94
N LEU A 72 21.29 -7.91 -12.61
CA LEU A 72 21.52 -6.77 -13.51
C LEU A 72 22.99 -6.56 -13.91
N ARG A 73 23.89 -7.37 -13.36
CA ARG A 73 25.32 -7.37 -13.67
C ARG A 73 25.74 -8.78 -14.04
#